data_AF-A0A349JPW5-F1
#
_entry.id   AF-A0A349JPW5-F1
#
_cell.length_a   1.000
_cell.length_b   1.000
_cell.length_c   1.000
_cell.angle_alpha   90.00
_cell.angle_beta   90.00
_cell.angle_gamma   90.00
#
_symmetry.space_group_name_H-M   'P 1'
#
loop_
_entity.id
_entity.type
_entity.pdbx_description
1 polymer ?
#
loop_
_entity_poly.entity_id
_entity_poly.type
_entity_poly.pdbx_seq_one_letter_code
_entity_poly.pdbx_strand_id
1 'polypeptide(L)'
;MNVVLNPELEQLIQSELDTGKYENVEAVLREALMLLSEQNSRRIIARKVKDLFDKTQAIPGVQEITEEEIAAEIEAYRRGE
;
A
#
# COMPACT_ATOMS: atom_id res chain seq x y z
N MET A 1 -3.94 26.99 12.49
CA MET A 1 -5.21 26.55 11.88
C MET A 1 -6.11 26.09 13.01
N ASN A 2 -7.34 26.58 13.10
CA ASN A 2 -8.28 26.16 14.13
C ASN A 2 -9.21 25.10 13.54
N VAL A 3 -9.30 23.95 14.20
CA VAL A 3 -10.16 22.84 13.78
C VAL A 3 -11.20 22.64 14.87
N VAL A 4 -12.47 22.60 14.48
CA VAL A 4 -13.56 22.28 15.40
C VAL A 4 -13.80 20.78 15.31
N LEU A 5 -13.71 20.11 16.45
CA LEU A 5 -13.99 18.68 16.57
C LEU A 5 -15.47 18.47 16.89
N ASN A 6 -16.03 17.34 16.46
CA ASN A 6 -17.34 16.92 16.94
C ASN A 6 -17.17 16.18 18.28
N PRO A 7 -18.25 15.99 19.07
CA PRO A 7 -18.16 15.34 20.38
C PRO A 7 -17.60 13.91 20.33
N GLU A 8 -17.82 13.18 19.24
CA GLU A 8 -17.31 11.82 19.06
C GLU A 8 -15.78 11.80 18.94
N LEU A 9 -15.20 12.71 18.16
CA LEU A 9 -13.75 12.82 18.01
C LEU A 9 -13.08 13.33 19.30
N GLU A 10 -13.74 14.23 20.03
CA GLU A 10 -13.28 14.67 21.34
C GLU A 10 -13.19 13.50 22.34
N GLN A 11 -14.24 12.67 22.40
CA GLN A 11 -14.24 11.47 23.26
C GLN A 11 -13.17 10.46 22.86
N LEU A 12 -12.95 10.25 21.56
CA LEU A 12 -11.91 9.36 21.08
C LEU A 12 -10.52 9.85 21.49
N ILE A 13 -10.23 11.13 21.28
CA ILE A 13 -8.96 11.73 21.70
C ILE A 13 -8.78 11.62 23.23
N GLN A 14 -9.84 11.85 24.00
CA GLN A 14 -9.78 11.72 25.46
C GLN A 14 -9.45 10.28 25.86
N SER A 15 -10.05 9.28 25.23
CA SER A 15 -9.76 7.87 25.52
C SER A 15 -8.29 7.49 25.24
N GLU A 16 -7.68 8.06 24.19
CA GLU A 16 -6.26 7.86 23.87
C GLU A 16 -5.35 8.57 24.88
N LEU A 17 -5.73 9.74 25.38
CA LEU A 17 -5.00 10.43 26.45
C LEU A 17 -5.07 9.67 27.77
N ASP A 18 -6.24 9.11 28.10
CA ASP A 18 -6.47 8.34 29.32
C ASP A 18 -5.62 7.06 29.38
N THR A 19 -5.12 6.57 28.23
CA THR A 19 -4.15 5.46 28.20
C THR A 19 -2.78 5.83 28.80
N GLY A 20 -2.48 7.13 28.91
CA GLY A 20 -1.16 7.65 29.30
C GLY A 20 -0.10 7.54 28.21
N LYS A 21 -0.44 7.07 27.00
CA LYS A 21 0.50 6.93 25.88
C LYS A 21 0.89 8.28 25.25
N TYR A 22 0.02 9.29 25.36
CA TYR A 22 0.22 10.59 24.72
C TYR A 22 0.13 11.71 25.75
N GLU A 23 1.00 12.70 25.62
CA GLU A 23 1.10 13.82 26.56
C GLU A 23 0.00 14.87 26.38
N ASN A 24 -0.53 15.00 25.16
CA ASN A 24 -1.53 16.01 24.81
C ASN A 24 -2.26 15.67 23.51
N VAL A 25 -3.32 16.43 23.22
CA VAL A 25 -4.15 16.29 22.02
C VAL A 25 -3.33 16.41 20.73
N GLU A 26 -2.33 17.30 20.69
CA GLU A 26 -1.50 17.50 19.51
C GLU A 26 -0.69 16.24 19.16
N ALA A 27 -0.17 15.53 20.16
CA ALA A 27 0.55 14.28 19.96
C ALA A 27 -0.34 13.20 19.34
N VAL A 28 -1.58 13.07 19.82
CA VAL A 28 -2.58 12.14 19.26
C VAL A 28 -2.89 12.50 17.80
N LEU A 29 -3.17 13.77 17.53
CA LEU A 29 -3.51 14.24 16.18
C LEU A 29 -2.33 14.10 15.21
N ARG A 30 -1.10 14.37 15.67
CA ARG A 30 0.12 14.20 14.87
C ARG A 30 0.27 12.74 14.43
N GLU A 31 0.15 11.80 15.37
CA GLU A 31 0.25 10.37 15.07
C GLU A 31 -0.86 9.94 14.11
N ALA A 32 -2.11 10.33 14.37
CA ALA A 32 -3.25 10.01 13.52
C ALA A 32 -3.05 10.53 12.07
N LEU A 33 -2.57 11.76 11.92
CA LEU A 33 -2.29 12.34 10.60
C LEU A 33 -1.09 11.68 9.90
N MET A 34 -0.06 11.30 10.65
CA MET A 34 1.07 10.53 10.11
C MET A 34 0.62 9.17 9.59
N LEU A 35 -0.17 8.43 10.38
CA LEU A 35 -0.71 7.13 9.98
C LEU A 35 -1.63 7.25 8.75
N LEU A 36 -2.48 8.29 8.71
CA LEU A 36 -3.33 8.58 7.56
C LEU A 36 -2.49 8.89 6.31
N SER A 37 -1.45 9.71 6.45
CA SER A 37 -0.53 10.05 5.36
C SER A 37 0.16 8.78 4.82
N GLU A 38 0.70 7.94 5.71
CA GLU A 38 1.35 6.69 5.33
C GLU A 38 0.38 5.74 4.62
N GLN A 39 -0.84 5.59 5.14
CA GLN A 39 -1.88 4.78 4.48
C GLN A 39 -2.20 5.31 3.08
N ASN A 40 -2.31 6.63 2.91
CA ASN A 40 -2.54 7.24 1.60
C ASN A 40 -1.36 7.02 0.65
N SER A 41 -0.12 7.15 1.13
CA SER A 41 1.08 6.85 0.35
C SER A 41 1.10 5.39 -0.13
N ARG A 42 0.79 4.44 0.76
CA ARG A 42 0.66 3.01 0.40
C ARG A 42 -0.36 2.80 -0.71
N ARG A 43 -1.54 3.42 -0.62
CA ARG A 43 -2.59 3.32 -1.65
C ARG A 43 -2.15 3.90 -3.00
N ILE A 44 -1.40 5.00 -2.99
CA ILE A 44 -0.84 5.59 -4.21
C ILE A 44 0.18 4.64 -4.85
N ILE A 45 1.09 4.08 -4.06
CA ILE A 45 2.09 3.13 -4.56
C ILE A 45 1.41 1.89 -5.14
N ALA A 46 0.44 1.30 -4.44
CA ALA A 46 -0.30 0.16 -4.93
C ALA A 46 -0.99 0.43 -6.28
N ARG A 47 -1.60 1.60 -6.46
CA ARG A 47 -2.16 2.02 -7.76
C ARG A 47 -1.08 2.14 -8.83
N LYS A 48 0.04 2.81 -8.53
CA LYS A 48 1.15 2.94 -9.50
C LYS A 48 1.69 1.58 -9.94
N VAL A 49 1.84 0.64 -9.01
CA VAL A 49 2.29 -0.73 -9.31
C VAL A 49 1.28 -1.42 -10.22
N LYS A 50 -0.01 -1.35 -9.91
CA LYS A 50 -1.06 -1.89 -10.77
C LYS A 50 -1.03 -1.27 -12.17
N ASP A 51 -0.97 0.05 -12.27
CA ASP A 51 -0.93 0.76 -13.56
C ASP A 51 0.31 0.37 -14.38
N LEU A 52 1.45 0.11 -13.72
CA LEU A 52 2.66 -0.39 -14.39
C LEU A 52 2.43 -1.81 -14.94
N PHE A 53 1.87 -2.72 -14.14
CA PHE A 53 1.53 -4.07 -14.60
C PHE A 53 0.59 -4.03 -15.80
N ASP A 54 -0.51 -3.29 -15.71
CA ASP A 54 -1.49 -3.15 -16.79
C ASP A 54 -0.82 -2.64 -18.08
N LYS A 55 0.09 -1.66 -17.97
CA LYS A 55 0.86 -1.17 -19.12
C LYS A 55 1.82 -2.19 -19.69
N THR A 56 2.53 -2.96 -18.84
CA THR A 56 3.47 -3.98 -19.30
C THR A 56 2.77 -5.13 -20.01
N GLN A 57 1.62 -5.56 -19.51
CA GLN A 57 0.81 -6.62 -20.12
C GLN A 57 0.17 -6.19 -21.43
N ALA A 58 -0.04 -4.88 -21.62
CA ALA A 58 -0.53 -4.33 -22.89
C ALA A 58 0.56 -4.24 -23.98
N ILE A 59 1.84 -4.49 -23.68
CA ILE A 59 2.93 -4.41 -24.67
C ILE A 59 2.79 -5.60 -25.66
N PRO A 60 2.67 -5.32 -26.97
CA PRO A 60 2.64 -6.38 -27.98
C PRO A 60 3.90 -7.25 -27.90
N GLY A 61 3.74 -8.57 -27.84
CA GLY A 61 4.84 -9.52 -27.72
C GLY A 61 5.13 -9.97 -26.28
N VAL A 62 4.52 -9.32 -25.27
CA VAL A 62 4.35 -9.94 -23.96
C VAL A 62 3.21 -10.96 -24.11
N GLN A 63 3.58 -12.19 -24.46
CA GLN A 63 2.65 -13.31 -24.61
C GLN A 63 2.46 -14.02 -23.26
N GLU A 64 1.31 -14.66 -23.07
CA GLU A 64 1.21 -15.69 -22.03
C GLU A 64 2.20 -16.80 -22.38
N ILE A 65 3.17 -17.02 -21.49
CA ILE A 65 4.05 -18.19 -21.59
C ILE A 65 3.30 -19.36 -20.96
N THR A 66 3.06 -20.39 -21.75
CA THR A 66 2.38 -21.60 -21.31
C THR A 66 3.33 -22.52 -20.53
N GLU A 67 2.77 -23.38 -19.68
CA GLU A 67 3.56 -24.39 -18.94
C GLU A 67 4.28 -25.34 -19.92
N GLU A 68 3.67 -25.63 -21.07
CA GLU A 68 4.25 -26.45 -22.13
C GLU A 68 5.49 -25.80 -22.76
N GLU A 69 5.45 -24.49 -23.02
CA GLU A 69 6.59 -23.74 -23.54
C GLU A 69 7.75 -23.69 -22.53
N ILE A 70 7.42 -23.52 -21.24
CA ILE A 70 8.42 -23.55 -20.16
C ILE A 70 9.06 -24.94 -20.06
N ALA A 71 8.24 -26.01 -20.10
CA ALA A 71 8.75 -27.38 -20.03
C ALA A 71 9.68 -27.70 -21.21
N ALA A 72 9.30 -27.29 -22.42
CA ALA A 72 10.11 -27.48 -23.62
C ALA A 72 11.48 -26.78 -23.51
N GLU A 73 11.52 -25.54 -23.01
CA GLU A 73 12.75 -24.77 -22.80
C GLU A 73 13.66 -25.43 -21.74
N ILE A 74 13.08 -25.91 -20.63
CA ILE A 74 13.83 -26.62 -19.58
C ILE A 74 14.45 -27.91 -20.12
N GLU A 75 13.72 -28.66 -20.95
CA GLU A 75 14.26 -29.87 -21.56
C GLU A 75 15.36 -29.58 -22.58
N ALA A 76 15.21 -28.54 -23.40
CA ALA A 76 16.25 -28.08 -24.33
C ALA A 76 17.55 -27.74 -23.57
N TYR A 77 17.43 -26.96 -22.49
CA TYR A 77 18.57 -26.63 -21.64
C TYR A 77 19.24 -27.88 -21.03
N ARG A 78 18.46 -28.88 -20.60
CA ARG A 78 18.99 -30.15 -20.07
C ARG A 78 19.70 -30.99 -21.13
N ARG A 79 19.31 -30.86 -22.41
CA ARG A 79 19.99 -31.48 -23.55
C ARG A 79 21.23 -30.70 -24.00
N GLY A 80 21.46 -29.50 -23.46
CA GLY A 80 22.58 -28.63 -23.82
C GLY A 80 22.38 -27.88 -25.13
N GLU A 81 21.13 -27.70 -25.55
CA GLU A 81 20.71 -26.86 -26.69
C GLU A 81 20.59 -25.38 -26.27
#